data_AF-A0A534NKB5-F1
#
_entry.id   AF-A0A534NKB5-F1
#
_cell.length_a   1.000
_cell.length_b   1.000
_cell.length_c   1.000
_cell.angle_alpha   90.00
_cell.angle_beta   90.00
_cell.angle_gamma   90.00
#
_symmetry.space_group_name_H-M   'P 1'
#
loop_
_entity.id
_entity.type
_entity.pdbx_description
1 polymer ?
#
loop_
_entity_poly.entity_id
_entity_poly.type
_entity_poly.pdbx_seq_one_letter_code
_entity_poly.pdbx_strand_id
1 'polypeptide(L)'
;LQIQDAPVRETAERLYQQMREEGIEALLDDRDERAGVKFKDADLIGLPLRVAIGKKGLAEGKVEWKPRESKEVELVPIGEVVEKARQAVLSGGGRLWR
;
A
#
# COMPACT_ATOMS: atom_id res chain seq x y z
N LEU A 1 -7.31 -2.50 -6.04
CA LEU A 1 -7.94 -3.77 -6.49
C LEU A 1 -9.14 -3.59 -7.42
N GLN A 2 -9.87 -2.46 -7.34
CA GLN A 2 -10.97 -2.12 -8.25
C GLN A 2 -10.88 -0.62 -8.56
N ILE A 3 -10.06 -0.23 -9.55
CA ILE A 3 -9.76 1.18 -9.88
C ILE A 3 -10.96 1.94 -10.45
N GLN A 4 -11.93 1.21 -10.99
CA GLN A 4 -13.21 1.74 -11.48
C GLN A 4 -14.07 2.34 -10.35
N ASP A 5 -13.73 2.08 -9.09
CA ASP A 5 -14.48 2.54 -7.93
C ASP A 5 -13.86 3.82 -7.36
N ALA A 6 -14.59 4.93 -7.47
CA ALA A 6 -14.13 6.26 -7.05
C ALA A 6 -13.64 6.28 -5.58
N PRO A 7 -14.39 5.75 -4.59
CA PRO A 7 -13.91 5.64 -3.21
C PRO A 7 -12.57 4.93 -3.04
N VAL A 8 -12.33 3.84 -3.79
CA VAL A 8 -11.07 3.09 -3.74
C VAL A 8 -9.92 3.94 -4.29
N ARG A 9 -10.16 4.61 -5.41
CA ARG A 9 -9.17 5.48 -6.06
C ARG A 9 -8.82 6.68 -5.18
N GLU A 10 -9.81 7.41 -4.68
CA GLU A 10 -9.60 8.59 -3.82
C GLU A 10 -8.84 8.21 -2.54
N THR A 11 -9.17 7.07 -1.94
CA THR A 11 -8.45 6.58 -0.75
C THR A 11 -6.99 6.24 -1.08
N ALA A 12 -6.74 5.60 -2.22
CA ALA A 12 -5.39 5.26 -2.67
C ALA A 12 -4.55 6.50 -2.95
N GLU A 13 -5.11 7.48 -3.66
CA GLU A 13 -4.47 8.77 -3.95
C GLU A 13 -4.19 9.56 -2.66
N ARG A 14 -5.14 9.58 -1.71
CA ARG A 14 -4.94 10.24 -0.42
C ARG A 14 -3.78 9.62 0.37
N LEU A 15 -3.77 8.30 0.52
CA LEU A 15 -2.69 7.60 1.22
C LEU A 15 -1.34 7.81 0.53
N TYR A 16 -1.33 7.81 -0.80
CA TYR A 16 -0.14 8.09 -1.60
C TYR A 16 0.45 9.47 -1.32
N GLN A 17 -0.39 10.51 -1.29
CA GLN A 17 0.06 11.87 -0.96
C GLN A 17 0.57 11.96 0.48
N GLN A 18 -0.15 11.39 1.45
CA GLN A 18 0.29 11.39 2.85
C GLN A 18 1.63 10.67 3.04
N MET A 19 1.85 9.54 2.36
CA MET A 19 3.14 8.85 2.38
C MET A 19 4.26 9.73 1.80
N ARG A 20 4.00 10.42 0.68
CA ARG A 20 4.98 11.36 0.10
C ARG A 20 5.30 12.54 1.02
N GLU A 21 4.30 13.09 1.70
CA GLU A 21 4.47 14.19 2.67
C GLU A 21 5.36 13.76 3.85
N GLU A 22 5.25 12.51 4.29
CA GLU A 22 6.12 11.90 5.31
C GLU A 22 7.50 11.47 4.76
N GLY A 23 7.81 11.75 3.49
CA GLY A 23 9.07 11.39 2.83
C GLY A 23 9.21 9.90 2.51
N ILE A 24 8.10 9.15 2.49
CA ILE A 24 8.06 7.73 2.14
C ILE A 24 7.89 7.59 0.63
N GLU A 25 8.81 6.85 -0.01
CA GLU A 25 8.70 6.52 -1.42
C GLU A 25 7.64 5.42 -1.61
N ALA A 26 6.51 5.81 -2.20
CA ALA A 26 5.42 4.89 -2.54
C ALA A 26 5.24 4.80 -4.05
N LEU A 27 4.75 3.65 -4.52
CA LEU A 27 4.30 3.43 -5.89
C LEU A 27 2.81 3.12 -5.89
N LEU A 28 2.03 3.96 -6.58
CA LEU A 28 0.60 3.74 -6.79
C LEU A 28 0.40 2.97 -8.10
N ASP A 29 -0.11 1.74 -8.02
CA ASP A 29 -0.48 0.94 -9.21
C ASP A 29 -2.00 1.07 -9.48
N ASP A 30 -2.35 2.06 -10.29
CA ASP A 30 -3.71 2.40 -10.73
C ASP A 30 -4.07 1.85 -12.12
N ARG A 31 -3.27 0.95 -12.69
CA ARG A 31 -3.54 0.31 -14.01
C ARG A 31 -4.83 -0.50 -14.01
N ASP A 32 -5.64 -0.48 -15.08
CA ASP A 32 -6.84 -1.33 -15.18
C ASP A 32 -6.51 -2.80 -15.47
N GLU A 33 -5.80 -3.43 -14.54
CA GLU A 33 -5.29 -4.79 -14.63
C GLU A 33 -5.76 -5.62 -13.44
N ARG A 34 -5.79 -6.95 -13.63
CA ARG A 34 -6.19 -7.86 -12.57
C ARG A 34 -5.27 -7.76 -11.37
N ALA A 35 -5.85 -7.84 -10.18
CA ALA A 35 -5.15 -7.87 -8.90
C ALA A 35 -3.91 -8.76 -8.88
N GLY A 36 -4.04 -10.00 -9.39
CA GLY A 36 -2.95 -10.97 -9.43
C GLY A 36 -1.77 -10.55 -10.32
N VAL A 37 -2.03 -9.82 -11.42
CA VAL A 37 -0.98 -9.30 -12.31
C VAL A 37 -0.20 -8.21 -11.58
N LYS A 38 -0.92 -7.25 -10.98
CA LYS A 38 -0.30 -6.17 -10.18
C LYS A 38 0.52 -6.71 -9.01
N PHE A 39 0.01 -7.72 -8.33
CA PHE A 39 0.70 -8.35 -7.21
C PHE A 39 2.00 -9.01 -7.67
N LYS A 40 1.96 -9.74 -8.79
CA LYS A 40 3.16 -10.32 -9.37
C LYS A 40 4.17 -9.24 -9.75
N ASP A 41 3.75 -8.16 -10.39
CA ASP A 41 4.64 -7.05 -10.76
C ASP A 41 5.25 -6.36 -9.54
N ALA A 42 4.45 -6.09 -8.50
CA ALA A 42 4.95 -5.52 -7.24
C ALA A 42 5.97 -6.44 -6.56
N ASP A 43 5.72 -7.75 -6.57
CA ASP A 43 6.62 -8.76 -6.03
C ASP A 43 7.93 -8.87 -6.88
N LEU A 44 7.83 -8.67 -8.21
CA LEU A 44 8.98 -8.62 -9.14
C LEU A 44 9.83 -7.36 -8.96
N ILE A 45 9.20 -6.19 -8.78
CA ILE A 45 9.89 -4.92 -8.46
C ILE A 45 10.62 -5.04 -7.12
N GLY A 46 10.09 -5.87 -6.21
CA GLY A 46 10.73 -6.18 -4.96
C GLY A 46 10.46 -5.16 -3.87
N LEU A 47 9.30 -4.49 -3.92
CA LEU A 47 8.87 -3.56 -2.89
C LEU A 47 8.85 -4.24 -1.51
N PRO A 48 9.37 -3.60 -0.45
CA PRO A 48 9.43 -4.19 0.89
C PRO A 48 8.04 -4.39 1.51
N LEU A 49 7.07 -3.60 1.06
CA LEU A 49 5.71 -3.59 1.56
C LEU A 49 4.73 -3.41 0.41
N ARG A 50 3.61 -4.14 0.48
CA ARG A 50 2.47 -3.97 -0.41
C ARG A 50 1.23 -3.61 0.40
N VAL A 51 0.59 -2.50 0.02
CA VAL A 51 -0.70 -2.07 0.56
C VAL A 51 -1.76 -2.24 -0.52
N ALA A 52 -2.79 -3.05 -0.27
CA ALA A 52 -3.89 -3.26 -1.20
C ALA A 52 -5.20 -2.69 -0.64
N ILE A 53 -5.88 -1.92 -1.49
CA ILE A 53 -7.16 -1.29 -1.19
C ILE A 53 -8.23 -1.95 -2.07
N GLY A 54 -9.21 -2.58 -1.42
CA GLY A 54 -10.36 -3.21 -2.04
C GLY A 54 -11.65 -2.75 -1.36
N LYS A 55 -12.79 -2.86 -2.07
CA LYS A 55 -14.09 -2.37 -1.58
C LYS A 55 -14.48 -2.92 -0.20
N LYS A 56 -14.22 -4.21 0.05
CA LYS A 56 -14.57 -4.86 1.34
C LYS A 56 -13.80 -4.23 2.51
N GLY A 57 -12.47 -4.17 2.40
CA GLY A 57 -11.66 -3.52 3.43
C GLY A 57 -12.02 -2.05 3.60
N LEU A 58 -12.24 -1.34 2.50
CA LEU A 58 -12.63 0.08 2.54
C LEU A 58 -13.96 0.30 3.27
N ALA A 59 -14.95 -0.56 3.06
CA ALA A 59 -16.23 -0.50 3.77
C ALA A 59 -16.08 -0.72 5.29
N GLU A 60 -15.03 -1.44 5.71
CA GLU A 60 -14.66 -1.61 7.11
C GLU A 60 -13.64 -0.58 7.62
N GLY A 61 -13.23 0.38 6.78
CA GLY A 61 -12.20 1.37 7.11
C GLY A 61 -10.78 0.81 7.23
N LYS A 62 -10.49 -0.31 6.55
CA LYS A 62 -9.22 -1.05 6.62
C LYS A 62 -8.58 -1.25 5.25
N VAL A 63 -7.27 -1.44 5.24
CA VAL A 63 -6.48 -1.85 4.06
C VAL A 63 -5.75 -3.15 4.34
N GLU A 64 -5.42 -3.86 3.26
CA GLU A 64 -4.60 -5.06 3.33
C GLU A 64 -3.12 -4.66 3.33
N TRP A 65 -2.42 -5.02 4.39
CA TRP A 65 -1.00 -4.75 4.63
C TRP A 65 -0.21 -6.05 4.52
N LYS A 66 0.66 -6.15 3.51
CA LYS A 66 1.46 -7.35 3.27
C LYS A 66 2.95 -7.00 3.18
N PRO A 67 3.73 -7.26 4.24
CA PRO A 67 5.19 -7.20 4.19
C PRO A 67 5.73 -8.26 3.24
N ARG A 68 6.83 -7.97 2.53
CA ARG A 68 7.44 -8.93 1.59
C ARG A 68 7.95 -10.20 2.27
N GLU A 69 8.51 -10.05 3.46
CA GLU A 69 9.05 -11.16 4.25
C GLU A 69 7.96 -12.05 4.87
N SER A 70 6.74 -11.53 5.00
CA SER A 70 5.60 -12.25 5.55
C SER A 70 4.70 -12.80 4.45
N LYS A 71 4.22 -14.03 4.66
CA LYS A 71 3.16 -14.61 3.80
C LYS A 71 1.77 -14.15 4.23
N GLU A 72 1.64 -13.57 5.42
CA GLU A 72 0.37 -13.16 5.99
C GLU A 72 -0.01 -11.75 5.51
N VAL A 73 -1.33 -11.55 5.36
CA VAL A 73 -1.93 -10.25 5.06
C VAL A 73 -2.60 -9.77 6.33
N GLU A 74 -2.18 -8.61 6.82
CA GLU A 74 -2.78 -7.97 7.98
C GLU A 74 -3.81 -6.93 7.53
N LEU A 75 -4.91 -6.78 8.27
CA LEU A 75 -5.86 -5.69 8.02
C LEU A 75 -5.55 -4.52 8.94
N VAL A 76 -5.13 -3.40 8.35
CA VAL A 76 -4.72 -2.20 9.10
C VAL A 76 -5.76 -1.10 8.89
N PRO A 77 -6.22 -0.40 9.95
CA PRO A 77 -7.11 0.75 9.80
C PRO A 77 -6.47 1.83 8.92
N ILE A 78 -7.24 2.43 8.01
CA ILE A 78 -6.74 3.43 7.04
C ILE A 78 -5.99 4.57 7.72
N GLY A 79 -6.46 5.01 8.90
CA GLY A 79 -5.84 6.10 9.66
C GLY A 79 -4.46 5.76 10.25
N GLU A 80 -4.13 4.48 10.38
CA GLU A 80 -2.86 4.02 10.97
C GLU A 80 -1.82 3.63 9.90
N VAL A 81 -2.23 3.50 8.64
CA VAL A 81 -1.39 3.01 7.54
C VAL A 81 -0.13 3.86 7.35
N VAL A 82 -0.27 5.18 7.38
CA VAL A 82 0.83 6.11 7.11
C VAL A 82 1.87 6.03 8.23
N GLU A 83 1.42 6.09 9.49
CA GLU A 83 2.31 5.98 10.65
C GLU A 83 2.99 4.61 10.69
N LYS A 84 2.27 3.53 10.38
CA LYS A 84 2.84 2.19 10.30
C LYS A 84 3.87 2.07 9.17
N ALA A 85 3.65 2.72 8.04
CA ALA A 85 4.60 2.77 6.92
C ALA A 85 5.87 3.53 7.29
N ARG A 86 5.71 4.66 7.96
CA ARG A 86 6.82 5.44 8.49
C ARG A 86 7.67 4.60 9.45
N GLN A 87 7.05 3.93 10.41
CA GLN A 87 7.76 3.05 11.34
C GLN A 87 8.44 1.87 10.63
N ALA A 88 7.79 1.24 9.65
CA ALA A 88 8.38 0.14 8.88
C ALA A 88 9.63 0.58 8.10
N VAL A 89 9.60 1.78 7.49
CA VAL A 89 10.77 2.35 6.79
C VAL A 89 11.91 2.66 7.76
N LEU A 90 11.61 3.24 8.93
CA LEU A 90 12.59 3.60 9.94
C LEU A 90 13.24 2.37 10.62
N SER A 91 12.46 1.32 10.88
CA SER A 91 12.91 0.11 11.57
C SER A 91 13.54 -0.94 10.65
N GLY A 92 13.15 -0.99 9.38
CA GLY A 92 13.60 -2.00 8.41
C GLY A 92 14.97 -1.75 7.76
N GLY A 93 15.71 -0.72 8.16
CA GLY A 93 16.99 -0.39 7.51
C GLY A 93 16.85 -0.10 6.01
N GLY A 94 15.67 0.40 5.59
CA GLY A 94 15.42 0.83 4.23
C GLY A 94 16.35 1.99 3.92
N ARG A 95 17.41 1.73 3.15
CA ARG A 95 18.26 2.78 2.58
C ARG A 95 17.33 3.81 1.94
N LEU A 96 17.20 4.97 2.59
CA LEU A 96 17.00 6.22 1.89
C LEU A 96 18.11 6.25 0.84
N TRP A 97 17.78 6.03 -0.44
CA TRP A 97 18.75 6.23 -1.51
C TRP A 97 19.14 7.70 -1.47
N ARG A 98 20.27 8.00 -0.83
CA ARG A 98 20.99 9.26 -0.93
C ARG A 98 21.81 9.26 -2.21
#